data_AF-A0A3S8UZH4-F1
#
_entry.id   AF-A0A3S8UZH4-F1
#
_cell.length_a   1.000
_cell.length_b   1.000
_cell.length_c   1.000
_cell.angle_alpha   90.00
_cell.angle_beta   90.00
_cell.angle_gamma   90.00
#
_symmetry.space_group_name_H-M   'P 1'
#
loop_
_entity.id
_entity.type
_entity.pdbx_description
1 polymer ?
#
loop_
_entity_poly.entity_id
_entity_poly.type
_entity_poly.pdbx_seq_one_letter_code
_entity_poly.pdbx_strand_id
1 'polypeptide(L)'
;MDKNKGPLRKSKKSFRKPLPPIHSGDRIDYQNIDLMRRFLSQQGKILSRRVNRLTLKQQRLLTLAIKQARILSFLPFTNTESLEKMKVRIREARLKAEEARLKAKEARFKKAKDARNQNKKTFRKIFINPKNNKLNTEAS
;
A
#
# COMPACT_ATOMS: atom_id res chain seq x y z
N MET A 1 47.35 -16.60 -5.84
CA MET A 1 46.50 -15.60 -5.13
C MET A 1 45.06 -15.85 -5.57
N ASP A 2 44.49 -16.95 -5.09
CA ASP A 2 43.26 -17.52 -5.63
C ASP A 2 42.05 -17.10 -4.82
N LYS A 3 41.27 -16.16 -5.37
CA LYS A 3 40.02 -15.69 -4.76
C LYS A 3 38.91 -16.70 -5.06
N ASN A 4 38.86 -17.77 -4.26
CA ASN A 4 37.82 -18.78 -4.33
C ASN A 4 36.48 -18.22 -3.80
N LYS A 5 35.63 -17.69 -4.68
CA LYS A 5 34.23 -17.36 -4.36
C LYS A 5 33.40 -18.64 -4.45
N GLY A 6 33.25 -19.35 -3.33
CA GLY A 6 32.39 -20.54 -3.26
C GLY A 6 30.93 -20.21 -3.63
N PRO A 7 30.20 -21.11 -4.32
CA PRO A 7 28.82 -20.85 -4.69
C PRO A 7 27.93 -20.85 -3.44
N LEU A 8 27.19 -19.76 -3.22
CA LEU A 8 26.17 -19.63 -2.19
C LEU A 8 25.06 -20.67 -2.40
N ARG A 9 25.23 -21.88 -1.86
CA ARG A 9 24.18 -22.89 -1.77
C ARG A 9 23.17 -22.44 -0.71
N LYS A 10 22.24 -21.57 -1.09
CA LYS A 10 21.06 -21.29 -0.27
C LYS A 10 20.33 -22.62 -0.04
N SER A 11 20.14 -23.02 1.22
CA SER A 11 19.33 -24.19 1.54
C SER A 11 17.99 -24.05 0.85
N LYS A 12 17.60 -25.02 0.01
CA LYS A 12 16.26 -25.09 -0.56
C LYS A 12 15.29 -25.34 0.59
N LYS A 13 14.95 -24.29 1.34
CA LYS A 13 13.89 -24.35 2.34
C LYS A 13 12.66 -24.76 1.54
N SER A 14 12.21 -26.00 1.73
CA SER A 14 11.03 -26.50 1.05
C SER A 14 9.95 -25.46 1.29
N PHE A 15 9.43 -24.85 0.22
CA PHE A 15 8.22 -24.05 0.34
C PHE A 15 7.17 -25.01 0.88
N ARG A 16 6.99 -25.03 2.21
CA ARG A 16 5.94 -25.80 2.86
C ARG A 16 4.66 -25.16 2.35
N LYS A 17 4.10 -25.76 1.31
CA LYS A 17 2.88 -25.29 0.68
C LYS A 17 1.81 -25.37 1.76
N PRO A 18 1.16 -24.25 2.12
CA PRO A 18 0.04 -24.29 3.04
C PRO A 18 -1.03 -25.22 2.48
N LEU A 19 -1.69 -25.93 3.38
CA LEU A 19 -2.75 -26.87 3.03
C LEU A 19 -3.87 -26.12 2.26
N PRO A 20 -4.46 -26.75 1.23
CA PRO A 20 -5.55 -26.14 0.49
C PRO A 20 -6.74 -25.87 1.43
N PRO A 21 -7.49 -24.77 1.23
CA PRO A 21 -8.66 -24.46 2.05
C PRO A 21 -9.82 -25.45 1.93
N ILE A 22 -9.82 -26.29 0.88
CA ILE A 22 -10.85 -27.31 0.60
C ILE A 22 -10.20 -28.68 0.72
N HIS A 23 -10.76 -29.54 1.58
CA HIS A 23 -10.35 -30.93 1.73
C HIS A 23 -11.02 -31.82 0.68
N SER A 24 -10.43 -32.97 0.38
CA SER A 24 -10.93 -33.87 -0.68
C SER A 24 -12.34 -34.42 -0.44
N GLY A 25 -12.86 -34.34 0.79
CA GLY A 25 -14.22 -34.75 1.16
C GLY A 25 -15.28 -33.65 1.09
N ASP A 26 -14.87 -32.39 0.89
CA ASP A 26 -15.81 -31.27 0.84
C ASP A 26 -16.55 -31.25 -0.50
N ARG A 27 -17.88 -31.32 -0.44
CA ARG A 27 -18.73 -31.28 -1.63
C ARG A 27 -18.89 -29.84 -2.12
N ILE A 28 -18.43 -29.57 -3.34
CA ILE A 28 -18.48 -28.25 -3.98
C ILE A 28 -19.78 -28.14 -4.78
N ASP A 29 -20.85 -27.68 -4.13
CA ASP A 29 -22.16 -27.44 -4.73
C ASP A 29 -22.52 -25.94 -4.77
N TYR A 30 -23.44 -25.57 -5.66
CA TYR A 30 -23.92 -24.19 -5.83
C TYR A 30 -24.78 -23.68 -4.66
N GLN A 31 -25.25 -24.58 -3.81
CA GLN A 31 -26.06 -24.27 -2.63
C GLN A 31 -25.19 -23.77 -1.45
N ASN A 32 -23.90 -24.13 -1.43
CA ASN A 32 -22.97 -23.77 -0.36
C ASN A 32 -22.41 -22.35 -0.57
N ILE A 33 -23.25 -21.33 -0.38
CA ILE A 33 -22.93 -19.92 -0.64
C ILE A 33 -21.72 -19.46 0.18
N ASP A 34 -21.62 -19.86 1.45
CA ASP A 34 -20.53 -19.46 2.35
C ASP A 34 -19.17 -19.98 1.89
N LEU A 35 -19.14 -21.19 1.33
CA LEU A 35 -17.93 -21.74 0.74
C LEU A 35 -17.52 -20.93 -0.48
N MET A 36 -18.47 -20.58 -1.34
CA MET A 36 -18.19 -19.82 -2.57
C MET A 36 -17.73 -18.39 -2.32
N ARG A 37 -18.32 -17.71 -1.33
CA ARG A 37 -17.97 -16.33 -0.98
C ARG A 37 -16.47 -16.18 -0.65
N ARG A 38 -15.85 -17.20 -0.04
CA ARG A 38 -14.40 -17.23 0.25
C ARG A 38 -13.51 -17.22 -1.00
N PHE A 39 -14.01 -17.69 -2.14
CA PHE A 39 -13.26 -17.78 -3.39
C PHE A 39 -13.60 -16.67 -4.40
N LEU A 40 -14.42 -15.72 -3.98
CA LEU A 40 -14.72 -14.52 -4.74
C LEU A 40 -13.91 -13.33 -4.22
N SER A 41 -13.63 -12.40 -5.11
CA SER A 41 -13.14 -11.08 -4.72
C SER A 41 -14.27 -10.25 -4.13
N GLN A 42 -13.94 -9.15 -3.47
CA GLN A 42 -14.93 -8.19 -2.97
C GLN A 42 -15.84 -7.63 -4.08
N GLN A 43 -15.34 -7.61 -5.33
CA GLN A 43 -16.07 -7.19 -6.52
C GLN A 43 -17.06 -8.27 -7.03
N GLY A 44 -17.03 -9.46 -6.43
CA GLY A 44 -17.78 -10.63 -6.89
C GLY A 44 -17.08 -11.42 -8.00
N LYS A 45 -15.82 -11.15 -8.35
CA LYS A 45 -15.08 -11.90 -9.41
C LYS A 45 -14.48 -13.19 -8.87
N ILE A 46 -14.41 -14.25 -9.69
CA ILE A 46 -13.81 -15.52 -9.31
C ILE A 46 -12.30 -15.35 -9.17
N LEU A 47 -11.75 -15.70 -8.01
CA LEU A 47 -10.30 -15.66 -7.78
C LEU A 47 -9.58 -16.77 -8.55
N SER A 48 -8.36 -16.47 -8.98
CA SER A 48 -7.55 -17.45 -9.73
C SER A 48 -7.10 -18.60 -8.83
N ARG A 49 -6.87 -19.77 -9.45
CA ARG A 49 -6.34 -20.96 -8.77
C ARG A 49 -5.06 -20.70 -7.98
N ARG A 50 -4.17 -19.81 -8.46
CA ARG A 50 -2.91 -19.48 -7.79
C ARG A 50 -3.13 -18.77 -6.46
N VAL A 51 -4.17 -17.93 -6.39
CA VAL A 51 -4.56 -17.21 -5.17
C VAL A 51 -5.24 -18.17 -4.20
N ASN A 52 -6.19 -18.96 -4.70
CA ASN A 52 -6.97 -19.90 -3.87
C ASN A 52 -6.18 -21.14 -3.44
N ARG A 53 -5.07 -21.44 -4.12
CA ARG A 53 -4.21 -22.61 -3.89
C ARG A 53 -4.95 -23.95 -3.97
N LEU A 54 -5.93 -24.02 -4.86
CA LEU A 54 -6.71 -25.23 -5.13
C LEU A 54 -6.06 -26.13 -6.19
N THR A 55 -6.45 -27.40 -6.18
CA THR A 55 -6.18 -28.30 -7.31
C THR A 55 -6.95 -27.85 -8.56
N LEU A 56 -6.51 -28.29 -9.74
CA LEU A 56 -7.19 -27.93 -10.99
C LEU A 56 -8.64 -28.47 -11.03
N LYS A 57 -8.85 -29.70 -10.53
CA LYS A 57 -10.17 -30.33 -10.46
C LYS A 57 -11.12 -29.52 -9.57
N GLN A 58 -10.68 -29.18 -8.36
CA GLN A 58 -11.46 -28.35 -7.44
C GLN A 58 -11.80 -26.99 -8.04
N GLN A 59 -10.84 -26.30 -8.67
CA GLN A 59 -11.10 -25.00 -9.29
C GLN A 59 -12.15 -25.10 -10.42
N ARG A 60 -12.13 -26.16 -11.24
CA ARG A 60 -13.13 -26.38 -12.30
C ARG A 60 -14.52 -26.58 -11.72
N LEU A 61 -14.65 -27.45 -10.73
CA LEU A 61 -15.92 -27.70 -10.02
C LEU A 61 -16.46 -26.42 -9.37
N LEU A 62 -15.60 -25.70 -8.65
CA LEU A 62 -15.93 -24.43 -8.02
C LEU A 62 -16.39 -23.38 -9.03
N THR A 63 -15.72 -23.28 -10.18
CA THR A 63 -16.09 -22.32 -11.23
C THR A 63 -17.47 -22.64 -11.81
N LEU A 64 -17.77 -23.92 -12.03
CA LEU A 64 -19.07 -24.37 -12.52
C LEU A 64 -20.17 -24.03 -11.51
N ALA A 65 -19.95 -24.40 -10.26
CA ALA A 65 -20.91 -24.19 -9.18
C ALA A 65 -21.14 -22.67 -8.94
N ILE A 66 -20.10 -21.83 -8.99
CA ILE A 66 -20.26 -20.36 -8.86
C ILE A 66 -21.09 -19.80 -10.02
N LYS A 67 -20.88 -20.30 -11.24
CA LYS A 67 -21.67 -19.87 -12.40
C LYS A 67 -23.14 -20.24 -12.24
N GLN A 68 -23.44 -21.46 -11.77
CA GLN A 68 -24.80 -21.89 -11.45
C GLN A 68 -25.43 -21.00 -10.38
N ALA A 69 -24.72 -20.75 -9.27
CA ALA A 69 -25.20 -19.88 -8.20
C ALA A 69 -25.47 -18.43 -8.66
N ARG A 70 -24.72 -17.91 -9.64
CA ARG A 70 -24.98 -16.60 -10.24
C ARG A 70 -26.21 -16.58 -11.13
N ILE A 71 -26.45 -17.64 -11.92
CA ILE A 71 -27.66 -17.76 -12.75
C ILE A 71 -28.90 -17.83 -11.85
N LEU A 72 -28.80 -18.50 -10.70
CA LEU A 72 -29.84 -18.60 -9.67
C LEU A 72 -29.90 -17.37 -8.74
N SER A 73 -29.14 -16.31 -9.02
CA SER A 73 -29.11 -15.07 -8.22
C SER A 73 -28.66 -15.22 -6.75
N PHE A 74 -28.06 -16.33 -6.35
CA PHE A 74 -27.45 -16.48 -5.02
C PHE A 74 -26.17 -15.65 -4.85
N LEU A 75 -25.49 -15.35 -5.96
CA LEU A 75 -24.26 -14.55 -5.99
C LEU A 75 -24.35 -13.46 -7.05
N PRO A 76 -23.89 -12.23 -6.76
CA PRO A 76 -23.91 -11.15 -7.73
C PRO A 76 -22.84 -11.35 -8.81
N PHE A 77 -23.12 -10.88 -10.03
CA PHE A 77 -22.14 -10.82 -11.12
C PHE A 77 -21.09 -9.73 -10.88
N THR A 78 -21.51 -8.59 -10.34
CA THR A 78 -20.68 -7.43 -10.04
C THR A 78 -21.13 -6.77 -8.73
N ASN A 79 -20.18 -6.40 -7.87
CA ASN A 79 -20.45 -5.59 -6.69
C ASN A 79 -19.87 -4.17 -6.91
N THR A 80 -20.71 -3.28 -7.44
CA THR A 80 -20.35 -1.91 -7.82
C THR A 80 -20.00 -1.05 -6.60
N GLU A 81 -20.67 -1.24 -5.46
CA GLU A 81 -20.41 -0.46 -4.26
C GLU A 81 -18.97 -0.60 -3.76
N SER A 82 -18.43 -1.82 -3.80
CA SER A 82 -17.06 -2.09 -3.37
C SER A 82 -16.02 -1.39 -4.25
N LEU A 83 -16.30 -1.30 -5.55
CA LEU A 83 -15.47 -0.64 -6.54
C LEU A 83 -15.48 0.87 -6.32
N GLU A 84 -16.67 1.45 -6.14
CA GLU A 84 -16.80 2.89 -5.94
C GLU A 84 -16.13 3.34 -4.64
N LYS A 85 -16.32 2.60 -3.54
CA LYS A 85 -15.62 2.86 -2.26
C LYS A 85 -14.10 2.86 -2.44
N MET A 86 -13.55 1.94 -3.24
CA MET A 86 -12.12 1.89 -3.49
C MET A 86 -11.61 3.06 -4.35
N LYS A 87 -12.35 3.44 -5.40
CA LYS A 87 -12.01 4.59 -6.25
C LYS A 87 -12.00 5.90 -5.44
N VAL A 88 -13.00 6.10 -4.60
CA VAL A 88 -13.11 7.27 -3.71
C VAL A 88 -11.89 7.35 -2.80
N ARG A 89 -11.53 6.26 -2.12
CA ARG A 89 -10.33 6.21 -1.25
C ARG A 89 -9.04 6.56 -2.01
N ILE A 90 -8.87 6.06 -3.24
CA ILE A 90 -7.70 6.38 -4.06
C ILE A 90 -7.68 7.86 -4.43
N ARG A 91 -8.84 8.44 -4.77
CA ARG A 91 -8.97 9.87 -5.06
C ARG A 91 -8.64 10.73 -3.84
N GLU A 92 -9.22 10.40 -2.69
CA GLU A 92 -8.94 11.08 -1.41
C GLU A 92 -7.46 11.00 -1.04
N ALA A 93 -6.84 9.82 -1.17
CA ALA A 93 -5.41 9.65 -0.89
C ALA A 93 -4.53 10.51 -1.82
N ARG A 94 -4.90 10.65 -3.10
CA ARG A 94 -4.20 11.52 -4.05
C ARG A 94 -4.34 13.00 -3.67
N LEU A 95 -5.55 13.45 -3.35
CA LEU A 95 -5.80 14.83 -2.92
C LEU A 95 -5.01 15.17 -1.66
N LYS A 96 -5.05 14.28 -0.65
CA LYS A 96 -4.29 14.45 0.59
C LYS A 96 -2.77 14.53 0.37
N ALA A 97 -2.24 13.74 -0.57
CA ALA A 97 -0.83 13.79 -0.93
C ALA A 97 -0.45 15.10 -1.64
N GLU A 98 -1.35 15.63 -2.48
CA GLU A 98 -1.17 16.88 -3.20
C GLU A 98 -1.21 18.09 -2.25
N GLU A 99 -2.20 18.14 -1.36
CA GLU A 99 -2.28 19.13 -0.27
C GLU A 99 -1.02 19.12 0.62
N ALA A 100 -0.56 17.94 1.02
CA ALA A 100 0.66 17.81 1.82
C ALA A 100 1.89 18.35 1.06
N ARG A 101 1.96 18.15 -0.26
CA ARG A 101 3.04 18.66 -1.11
C ARG A 101 2.99 20.18 -1.23
N LEU A 102 1.81 20.77 -1.40
CA LEU A 102 1.63 22.23 -1.43
C LEU A 102 2.02 22.86 -0.09
N LYS A 103 1.53 22.30 1.03
CA LYS A 103 1.88 22.76 2.38
C LYS A 103 3.38 22.70 2.64
N ALA A 104 4.05 21.64 2.18
CA ALA A 104 5.51 21.55 2.27
C ALA A 104 6.24 22.60 1.42
N LYS A 105 5.72 22.92 0.23
CA LYS A 105 6.26 23.96 -0.64
C LYS A 105 6.10 25.36 -0.03
N GLU A 106 4.95 25.66 0.54
CA GLU A 106 4.69 26.90 1.27
C GLU A 106 5.60 27.06 2.48
N ALA A 107 5.74 26.00 3.30
CA ALA A 107 6.63 26.00 4.45
C ALA A 107 8.10 26.26 4.05
N ARG A 108 8.56 25.66 2.93
CA ARG A 108 9.89 25.91 2.38
C ARG A 108 10.07 27.38 1.96
N PHE A 109 9.09 27.94 1.26
CA PHE A 109 9.14 29.35 0.82
C PHE A 109 9.15 30.31 2.01
N LYS A 110 8.31 30.06 3.02
CA LYS A 110 8.28 30.84 4.27
C LYS A 110 9.64 30.79 4.98
N LYS A 111 10.21 29.60 5.16
CA LYS A 111 11.55 29.42 5.76
C LYS A 111 12.65 30.17 5.00
N ALA A 112 12.60 30.17 3.66
CA ALA A 112 13.55 30.92 2.83
C ALA A 112 13.40 32.44 3.01
N LYS A 113 12.16 32.94 3.10
CA LYS A 113 11.88 34.36 3.36
C LYS A 113 12.34 34.79 4.75
N ASP A 114 12.07 33.97 5.76
CA ASP A 114 12.48 34.20 7.15
C ASP A 114 14.01 34.22 7.28
N ALA A 115 14.71 33.27 6.65
CA ALA A 115 16.17 33.25 6.60
C ALA A 115 16.75 34.51 5.93
N ARG A 116 16.13 34.97 4.83
CA ARG A 116 16.55 36.20 4.13
C ARG A 116 16.33 37.45 4.99
N ASN A 117 15.25 37.51 5.75
CA ASN A 117 14.99 38.60 6.70
C ASN A 117 15.96 38.58 7.89
N GLN A 118 16.30 37.40 8.42
CA GLN A 118 17.32 37.26 9.47
C GLN A 118 18.69 37.73 8.97
N ASN A 119 19.12 37.35 7.77
CA ASN A 119 20.37 37.81 7.18
C ASN A 119 20.41 39.33 6.96
N LYS A 120 19.30 39.95 6.56
CA LYS A 120 19.20 41.42 6.49
C LYS A 120 19.32 42.08 7.87
N LYS A 121 18.73 41.48 8.90
CA LYS A 121 18.78 41.98 10.28
C LYS A 121 20.19 41.85 10.87
N THR A 122 20.86 40.71 10.69
CA THR A 122 22.25 40.51 11.11
C THR A 122 23.20 41.44 10.35
N PHE A 123 23.03 41.61 9.03
CA PHE A 123 23.84 42.55 8.26
C PHE A 123 23.69 43.99 8.76
N ARG A 124 22.46 44.46 9.01
CA ARG A 124 22.23 45.79 9.62
C ARG A 124 22.85 45.92 11.01
N LYS A 125 22.77 44.87 11.84
CA LYS A 125 23.35 44.87 13.19
C LYS A 125 24.88 44.89 13.17
N ILE A 126 25.53 44.21 12.22
CA ILE A 126 26.98 44.11 12.10
C ILE A 126 27.58 45.35 11.41
N PHE A 127 27.00 45.79 10.29
CA PHE A 127 27.61 46.80 9.41
C PHE A 127 27.03 48.20 9.56
N ILE A 128 25.76 48.36 9.99
CA ILE A 128 25.10 49.67 10.07
C ILE A 128 25.06 50.21 11.51
N ASN A 129 24.77 49.37 12.51
CA ASN A 129 24.75 49.75 13.94
C ASN A 129 25.79 48.99 14.79
N PRO A 130 27.11 49.14 14.53
CA PRO A 130 28.15 48.33 15.19
C PRO A 130 28.37 48.66 16.68
N LYS A 131 27.94 49.83 17.15
CA LYS A 131 28.26 50.35 18.50
C LYS A 131 27.59 49.60 19.66
N ASN A 132 26.58 48.76 19.40
CA ASN A 132 25.87 48.01 20.45
C ASN A 132 26.42 46.59 20.67
N ASN A 133 27.54 46.22 20.05
CA ASN A 133 28.07 44.84 20.06
C ASN A 133 29.42 44.69 20.79
N LYS A 134 29.95 45.75 21.41
CA LYS A 134 31.29 45.79 22.02
C LYS A 134 31.33 45.71 23.56
N LEU A 135 30.24 45.36 24.25
CA LEU A 135 30.22 45.37 25.72
C LEU A 135 30.27 44.00 26.42
N ASN A 136 30.44 42.88 25.69
CA ASN A 136 30.35 41.54 26.32
C ASN A 136 31.59 40.64 26.11
N THR A 137 32.74 41.17 25.71
CA THR A 137 33.98 40.36 25.51
C THR A 137 35.19 40.85 26.29
N GLU A 138 35.03 41.85 27.16
CA GLU A 138 36.10 42.39 28.01
C GLU A 138 35.64 42.36 29.48
N ALA A 139 35.48 41.16 30.03
CA ALA A 139 35.55 40.94 31.47
C ALA A 139 35.92 39.47 31.70
N SER A 140 37.11 39.30 32.27
CA SER A 140 37.72 38.08 32.79
C SER A 140 36.82 37.33 33.77
#